data_AF-A0A817ECB2-F1
#
_entry.id   AF-A0A817ECB2-F1
#
_cell.length_a   1.000
_cell.length_b   1.000
_cell.length_c   1.000
_cell.angle_alpha   90.00
_cell.angle_beta   90.00
_cell.angle_gamma   90.00
#
_symmetry.space_group_name_H-M   'P 1'
#
loop_
_entity.id
_entity.type
_entity.pdbx_description
1 polymer ?
#
loop_
_entity_poly.entity_id
_entity_poly.type
_entity_poly.pdbx_seq_one_letter_code
_entity_poly.pdbx_strand_id
1 'polypeptide(L)' 'SHETHALKQLKEDRSSVILKADKGNVIVIMDKTDYMNKIKELLDDQSEFCSVNNDESAVHGSLRERKNRAINKEQS' A
#
# COMPACT_ATOMS: atom_id res chain seq x y z
N SER A 1 -1.35 -33.14 12.49
CA SER A 1 0.05 -32.70 12.36
C SER A 1 0.23 -31.42 13.17
N HIS A 2 1.40 -31.22 13.79
CA HIS A 2 1.75 -29.98 14.50
C HIS A 2 1.63 -28.75 13.60
N GLU A 3 1.91 -28.91 12.32
CA GLU A 3 1.82 -27.87 11.29
C GLU A 3 0.40 -27.33 11.13
N THR A 4 -0.60 -28.22 11.05
CA THR A 4 -2.02 -27.82 10.94
C THR A 4 -2.50 -27.08 12.18
N HIS A 5 -1.98 -27.45 13.36
CA HIS A 5 -2.31 -26.80 14.62
C HIS A 5 -1.67 -25.41 14.71
N ALA A 6 -0.40 -25.27 14.31
CA ALA A 6 0.29 -23.99 14.24
C ALA A 6 -0.40 -23.02 13.26
N LEU A 7 -0.84 -23.50 12.10
CA LEU A 7 -1.59 -22.69 11.13
C LEU A 7 -2.95 -22.24 11.69
N LYS A 8 -3.61 -23.10 12.47
CA LYS A 8 -4.88 -22.75 13.12
C LYS A 8 -4.69 -21.66 14.19
N GLN A 9 -3.66 -21.79 15.02
CA GLN A 9 -3.29 -20.77 16.01
C GLN A 9 -2.91 -19.44 15.33
N LEU A 10 -2.12 -19.49 14.25
CA LEU A 10 -1.75 -18.31 13.48
C LEU A 10 -2.96 -17.61 12.84
N LYS A 11 -3.99 -18.37 12.44
CA LYS A 11 -5.25 -17.83 11.91
C LYS A 11 -6.14 -17.22 13.01
N GLU A 12 -6.04 -17.73 14.23
CA GLU A 12 -6.80 -17.24 15.38
C GLU A 12 -6.16 -15.98 15.99
N ASP A 13 -4.85 -15.80 15.81
CA ASP A 13 -4.14 -14.58 16.19
C ASP A 13 -4.56 -13.39 15.31
N ARG A 14 -5.08 -12.34 15.96
CA ARG A 14 -5.52 -11.08 15.32
C ARG A 14 -4.51 -9.95 15.49
N SER A 15 -3.41 -10.20 16.19
CA SER A 15 -2.33 -9.22 16.42
C SER A 15 -1.37 -9.13 15.24
N SER A 16 -1.39 -10.13 14.35
CA SER A 16 -0.52 -10.20 13.17
C SER A 16 -1.29 -9.93 11.87
N VAL A 17 -0.65 -9.26 10.93
CA VAL A 17 -1.13 -9.04 9.56
C VAL A 17 -0.38 -9.99 8.62
N ILE A 18 -1.11 -10.75 7.80
CA ILE A 18 -0.57 -11.69 6.83
C ILE A 18 -0.89 -11.21 5.42
N LEU A 19 0.14 -10.91 4.62
CA LEU A 19 -0.01 -10.43 3.25
C LEU A 19 0.75 -11.31 2.27
N LYS A 20 0.24 -11.37 1.03
CA LYS A 20 0.97 -11.97 -0.09
C LYS A 20 2.07 -11.01 -0.53
N ALA A 21 3.31 -11.49 -0.60
CA ALA A 21 4.40 -10.71 -1.13
C ALA A 21 4.33 -10.61 -2.65
N ASP A 22 4.87 -9.52 -3.20
CA ASP A 22 4.90 -9.27 -4.64
C ASP A 22 5.92 -10.15 -5.39
N LYS A 23 6.93 -10.68 -4.69
CA LYS A 23 8.00 -11.52 -5.26
C LYS A 23 7.97 -12.94 -4.71
N GLY A 24 7.79 -13.90 -5.61
CA GLY A 24 7.69 -15.32 -5.29
C GLY A 24 6.45 -15.64 -4.45
N ASN A 25 6.09 -16.91 -4.30
CA ASN A 25 4.99 -17.34 -3.43
C ASN A 25 5.33 -17.18 -1.93
N VAL A 26 5.81 -16.00 -1.54
CA VAL A 26 6.24 -15.66 -0.19
C VAL A 26 5.10 -14.92 0.50
N ILE A 27 5.01 -15.13 1.81
CA ILE A 27 4.06 -14.45 2.68
C ILE A 27 4.85 -13.54 3.63
N VAL A 28 4.31 -12.36 3.90
CA VAL A 28 4.83 -11.45 4.92
C VAL A 28 3.92 -11.51 6.12
N ILE A 29 4.50 -11.73 7.31
CA ILE A 29 3.81 -11.68 8.59
C ILE A 29 4.43 -10.53 9.38
N MET A 30 3.61 -9.60 9.86
CA MET A 30 4.06 -8.43 10.63
C MET A 30 3.10 -8.17 11.79
N ASP A 31 3.61 -7.65 12.90
CA ASP A 31 2.76 -7.12 13.96
C ASP A 31 1.86 -6.01 13.39
N LYS A 32 0.60 -6.02 13.80
CA LYS A 32 -0.42 -5.11 13.27
C LYS A 32 -0.12 -3.66 13.62
N THR A 33 0.43 -3.38 14.79
CA THR A 33 0.79 -2.02 15.21
C THR A 33 1.92 -1.50 14.34
N ASP A 34 2.96 -2.31 14.16
CA ASP A 34 4.10 -1.96 13.30
C ASP A 34 3.67 -1.76 11.84
N TYR A 35 2.81 -2.64 11.33
CA TYR A 35 2.24 -2.51 9.99
C TYR A 35 1.47 -1.20 9.84
N MET A 36 0.57 -0.89 10.78
CA MET A 36 -0.23 0.34 10.73
C MET A 36 0.65 1.60 10.83
N ASN A 37 1.71 1.57 11.64
CA ASN A 37 2.64 2.69 11.74
C ASN A 37 3.40 2.91 10.43
N LYS A 38 3.93 1.85 9.81
CA LYS A 38 4.62 1.94 8.52
C LYS A 38 3.71 2.42 7.40
N ILE A 39 2.47 1.94 7.34
CA ILE A 39 1.52 2.38 6.32
C ILE A 39 1.16 3.85 6.51
N LYS A 40 0.98 4.31 7.75
CA LYS A 40 0.74 5.73 8.03
C LYS A 40 1.93 6.59 7.62
N GLU A 41 3.15 6.20 7.99
CA GLU A 41 4.38 6.90 7.60
C GLU A 41 4.50 6.98 6.07
N LEU A 42 4.25 5.86 5.37
CA LEU A 42 4.31 5.80 3.91
C LEU A 42 3.25 6.69 3.24
N LEU A 43 2.02 6.71 3.76
CA LEU A 43 0.93 7.49 3.18
C LEU A 43 0.98 8.98 3.54
N ASP A 44 1.67 9.34 4.62
CA ASP A 44 1.89 10.75 5.00
C ASP A 44 2.88 11.43 4.06
N ASP A 45 3.72 10.66 3.36
CA ASP A 45 4.63 11.16 2.35
C ASP A 45 3.87 11.73 1.13
N GLN A 46 3.69 13.05 1.16
CA GLN A 46 3.03 13.82 0.09
C GLN A 46 3.86 13.93 -1.20
N SER A 47 5.11 13.47 -1.20
CA SER A 47 5.93 13.45 -2.43
C SER A 47 5.53 12.31 -3.36
N GLU A 48 5.14 11.17 -2.79
CA GLU A 48 4.78 9.95 -3.52
C GLU A 48 3.26 9.69 -3.52
N PHE A 49 2.55 10.06 -2.44
CA PHE A 49 1.12 9.82 -2.27
C PHE A 49 0.35 11.14 -2.13
N CYS A 50 -0.92 11.16 -2.52
CA CYS A 50 -1.78 12.34 -2.34
C CYS A 50 -3.14 11.89 -1.82
N SER A 51 -3.73 12.65 -0.90
CA SER A 51 -5.08 12.39 -0.41
C SER A 51 -6.09 12.50 -1.55
N VAL A 52 -6.82 11.42 -1.79
CA VAL A 52 -7.94 11.42 -2.75
C VAL A 52 -9.19 11.88 -2.01
N ASN A 53 -9.65 13.10 -2.30
CA ASN A 53 -11.01 13.50 -1.94
C ASN A 53 -11.98 12.71 -2.82
N ASN A 54 -13.03 12.14 -2.23
CA ASN A 54 -13.99 11.23 -2.88
C ASN A 54 -14.76 11.81 -4.09
N ASP A 55 -14.46 13.04 -4.52
CA ASP A 55 -14.81 13.52 -5.85
C ASP A 55 -13.82 12.90 -6.85
N GLU A 56 -14.20 11.75 -7.40
CA GLU A 56 -13.46 11.01 -8.44
C GLU A 56 -13.06 11.89 -9.65
N SER A 57 -13.70 13.05 -9.83
CA SER A 57 -13.39 13.99 -10.92
C SER A 57 -12.07 14.77 -10.72
N ALA A 58 -11.64 15.03 -9.48
CA ALA A 58 -10.50 15.90 -9.19
C ALA A 58 -9.15 15.21 -9.45
N VAL A 59 -9.05 13.91 -9.16
CA VAL A 59 -7.82 13.12 -9.37
C VAL A 59 -7.50 12.95 -10.86
N HIS A 60 -8.54 12.75 -11.67
CA HIS A 60 -8.38 12.59 -13.12
C HIS A 60 -7.88 13.88 -13.80
N GLY A 61 -8.16 15.05 -13.21
CA GLY A 61 -7.63 16.34 -13.63
C GLY A 61 -6.13 16.49 -13.34
N SER A 62 -5.69 16.18 -12.11
CA SER A 62 -4.30 16.43 -11.69
C SER A 62 -3.28 15.52 -12.37
N LEU A 63 -3.60 14.23 -12.59
CA LEU A 63 -2.73 13.32 -13.35
C LEU A 63 -2.59 13.76 -14.80
N ARG A 64 -3.70 14.26 -15.40
CA ARG A 64 -3.72 14.74 -16.79
C ARG A 64 -2.90 16.02 -16.93
N GLU A 65 -2.96 16.93 -15.98
CA GLU A 65 -2.10 18.13 -15.95
C GLU A 65 -0.62 17.81 -15.75
N ARG A 66 -0.29 16.89 -14.83
CA ARG A 66 1.09 16.43 -14.62
C ARG A 66 1.67 15.82 -15.89
N LYS A 67 0.89 14.98 -16.59
CA LYS A 67 1.29 14.36 -17.85
C LYS A 67 1.46 15.39 -18.97
N ASN A 68 0.57 16.37 -19.10
CA ASN A 68 0.69 17.46 -20.07
C ASN A 68 1.92 18.34 -19.82
N ARG A 69 2.29 18.58 -18.55
CA ARG A 69 3.52 19.32 -18.19
C ARG A 69 4.78 18.57 -18.58
N ALA A 70 4.80 17.24 -18.42
CA ALA A 70 5.93 16.42 -18.83
C ALA A 70 6.10 16.43 -20.35
N ILE A 71 5.01 16.28 -21.11
CA ILE A 71 5.02 16.31 -22.57
C ILE A 71 5.52 17.65 -23.11
N ASN A 72 5.09 18.78 -22.53
CA ASN A 72 5.52 20.10 -22.96
C ASN A 72 7.00 20.40 -22.65
N LYS A 73 7.59 19.74 -21.64
CA LYS A 73 9.02 19.84 -21.34
C LYS A 73 9.89 19.04 -22.30
N GLU A 74 9.39 17.97 -22.90
CA GLU A 74 10.14 17.16 -23.88
C GLU A 74 10.18 17.77 -25.29
N GLN A 75 9.39 18.82 -25.54
CA GLN A 75 9.26 19.51 -26.83
C GLN A 75 10.01 20.86 -26.89
N SER A 76 10.73 21.23 -25.82
CA SER A 76 11.63 22.41 -25.76
C SER A 76 13.09 21.96 -25.65
#